data_AF-A0A9W9SM13-F1
#
_entry.id   AF-A0A9W9SM13-F1
#
_cell.length_a   1.000
_cell.length_b   1.000
_cell.length_c   1.000
_cell.angle_alpha   90.00
_cell.angle_beta   90.00
_cell.angle_gamma   90.00
#
_symmetry.space_group_name_H-M   'P 1'
#
loop_
_entity.id
_entity.type
_entity.pdbx_description
1 polymer ?
#
loop_
_entity_poly.entity_id
_entity_poly.type
_entity_poly.pdbx_seq_one_letter_code
_entity_poly.pdbx_strand_id
1 'polypeptide(L)'
;MPLSTSSVRLFRRAQLLQCCRHAQSLIGSRYHGRLSSSLASQLNSIKPKGSSSPLHLHAAKSLAIIPRQEYSTTTSTPSTADSKEHNPATHYMPPQTGLIASLPKSWIPYAELVRLDKPTGTYYLFFPTLFSTLLAAPMAGVEPLQVLGTAGLFFTGALIMRGAGCAINDLWDRNLDPHVERTKFRPIARGALSPRNAVLFTGSQLLAGLGVLLQFPSQCLWYGIPSLPIVVIYPLAKRVTNYPQVVLGLAFSWGAIMGFPALGVDLLANHDALMASAALYTSCISWAVLYDMIYAHMDIKDDVAAGIKSIALRHEHNTKAVLSGLAVAQVSLLGAAGIAAGCGPVFFVGSCGSAILSLGLMIWKVQLKSVPNCWWWFKNGCLLTGGGISLGLLGEYGAQYFGLYDREGDKEGLLKSE
;
A
#
# COMPACT_ATOMS: atom_id res chain seq x y z
N MET A 1 19.95 49.88 -1.19
CA MET A 1 19.87 49.10 -2.45
C MET A 1 19.52 47.66 -2.11
N PRO A 2 18.35 47.11 -2.48
CA PRO A 2 18.01 45.75 -2.14
C PRO A 2 18.65 44.78 -3.14
N LEU A 3 19.32 43.75 -2.63
CA LEU A 3 19.80 42.63 -3.43
C LEU A 3 18.59 41.85 -3.96
N SER A 4 18.57 41.64 -5.28
CA SER A 4 17.54 40.90 -6.02
C SER A 4 17.33 39.49 -5.44
N THR A 5 16.08 39.02 -5.47
CA THR A 5 15.64 37.64 -5.16
C THR A 5 16.43 36.53 -5.89
N SER A 6 17.20 36.90 -6.93
CA SER A 6 18.16 36.03 -7.59
C SER A 6 19.37 35.67 -6.72
N SER A 7 19.84 36.58 -5.87
CA SER A 7 21.03 36.38 -5.02
C SER A 7 20.78 35.38 -3.89
N VAL A 8 19.58 35.34 -3.32
CA VAL A 8 19.17 34.37 -2.29
C VAL A 8 19.03 32.95 -2.87
N ARG A 9 18.50 32.84 -4.09
CA ARG A 9 18.43 31.55 -4.81
C ARG A 9 19.80 31.02 -5.22
N LEU A 10 20.72 31.90 -5.61
CA LEU A 10 22.11 31.54 -5.89
C LEU A 10 22.85 31.05 -4.65
N PHE A 11 22.62 31.67 -3.49
CA PHE A 11 23.24 31.27 -2.23
C PHE A 11 22.76 29.88 -1.76
N ARG A 12 21.46 29.60 -1.87
CA ARG A 12 20.88 28.27 -1.57
C ARG A 12 21.37 27.19 -2.54
N ARG A 13 21.53 27.51 -3.85
CA ARG A 13 22.14 26.60 -4.83
C ARG A 13 23.63 26.32 -4.55
N ALA A 14 24.38 27.31 -4.09
CA ALA A 14 25.80 27.14 -3.74
C ALA A 14 25.98 26.21 -2.53
N GLN A 15 25.13 26.35 -1.50
CA GLN A 15 25.15 25.46 -0.33
C GLN A 15 24.79 24.01 -0.68
N LEU A 16 23.80 23.79 -1.55
CA LEU A 16 23.44 22.45 -2.06
C LEU A 16 24.56 21.79 -2.87
N LEU A 17 25.24 22.56 -3.73
CA LEU A 17 26.39 22.07 -4.51
C LEU A 17 27.60 21.75 -3.62
N GLN A 18 27.78 22.46 -2.51
CA GLN A 18 28.86 22.21 -1.56
C GLN A 18 28.58 20.95 -0.71
N CYS A 19 27.33 20.71 -0.32
CA CYS A 19 26.90 19.45 0.31
C CYS A 19 27.02 18.25 -0.64
N CYS A 20 26.66 18.38 -1.92
CA CYS A 20 26.81 17.31 -2.91
C CYS A 20 28.28 16.95 -3.16
N ARG A 21 29.20 17.93 -3.21
CA ARG A 21 30.64 17.67 -3.36
C ARG A 21 31.23 16.98 -2.13
N HIS A 22 30.76 17.32 -0.92
CA HIS A 22 31.17 16.63 0.31
C HIS A 22 30.65 15.19 0.37
N ALA A 23 29.41 14.94 -0.08
CA ALA A 23 28.85 13.59 -0.18
C ALA A 23 29.55 12.73 -1.25
N GLN A 24 29.90 13.30 -2.40
CA GLN A 24 30.69 12.60 -3.43
C GLN A 24 32.11 12.27 -2.98
N SER A 25 32.76 13.16 -2.21
CA SER A 25 34.08 12.91 -1.61
C SER A 25 34.05 11.76 -0.59
N LEU A 26 32.95 11.60 0.15
CA LEU A 26 32.79 10.52 1.15
C LEU A 26 32.47 9.16 0.51
N ILE A 27 31.83 9.15 -0.66
CA ILE A 27 31.47 7.93 -1.40
C ILE A 27 32.63 7.46 -2.31
N GLY A 28 33.41 8.38 -2.87
CA GLY A 28 34.52 8.08 -3.79
C GLY A 28 35.76 7.44 -3.15
N SER A 29 35.92 7.48 -1.83
CA SER A 29 37.12 6.97 -1.15
C SER A 29 37.00 5.52 -0.61
N ARG A 30 35.84 4.86 -0.70
CA ARG A 30 35.64 3.51 -0.10
C ARG A 30 35.36 2.35 -1.05
N TYR A 31 35.30 2.56 -2.37
CA TYR A 31 34.81 1.52 -3.28
C TYR A 31 35.59 1.30 -4.59
N HIS A 32 36.90 1.59 -4.63
CA HIS A 32 37.69 1.34 -5.86
C HIS A 32 38.76 0.22 -5.79
N GLY A 33 38.77 -0.63 -4.77
CA GLY A 33 39.87 -1.61 -4.58
C GLY A 33 39.57 -3.11 -4.66
N ARG A 34 38.32 -3.58 -4.78
CA ARG A 34 38.01 -5.01 -4.51
C ARG A 34 36.97 -5.73 -5.37
N LEU A 35 36.64 -5.24 -6.56
CA LEU A 35 35.65 -5.88 -7.43
C LEU A 35 36.11 -6.24 -8.85
N SER A 36 37.40 -6.08 -9.17
CA SER A 36 37.92 -6.38 -10.52
C SER A 36 38.59 -7.75 -10.67
N SER A 37 38.79 -8.54 -9.61
CA SER A 37 39.56 -9.81 -9.69
C SER A 37 38.74 -11.09 -9.52
N SER A 38 37.48 -11.03 -9.09
CA SER A 38 36.68 -12.23 -8.81
C SER A 38 35.73 -12.67 -9.94
N LEU A 39 35.50 -11.82 -10.95
CA LEU A 39 34.60 -12.10 -12.07
C LEU A 39 35.32 -12.65 -13.31
N ALA A 40 36.66 -12.57 -13.36
CA ALA A 40 37.47 -13.07 -14.47
C ALA A 40 37.86 -14.56 -14.33
N SER A 41 37.69 -15.20 -13.16
CA SER A 41 38.14 -16.58 -12.94
C SER A 41 37.05 -17.66 -13.08
N GLN A 42 35.78 -17.29 -13.33
CA GLN A 42 34.68 -18.27 -13.44
C GLN A 42 34.12 -18.46 -14.85
N LEU A 43 34.66 -17.76 -15.87
CA LEU A 43 34.17 -17.84 -17.25
C LEU A 43 35.05 -18.66 -18.22
N ASN A 44 36.08 -19.36 -17.74
CA ASN A 44 37.05 -20.08 -18.58
C ASN A 44 37.07 -21.62 -18.44
N SER A 45 36.02 -22.24 -17.92
CA SER A 45 35.88 -23.70 -17.98
C SER A 45 34.53 -24.06 -18.57
N ILE A 46 34.51 -24.41 -19.85
CA ILE A 46 33.74 -25.49 -20.49
C ILE A 46 34.12 -25.51 -21.99
N LYS A 47 34.79 -26.58 -22.44
CA LYS A 47 35.01 -26.93 -23.86
C LYS A 47 33.99 -28.00 -24.28
N PRO A 48 33.62 -28.11 -25.57
CA PRO A 48 32.66 -29.08 -26.07
C PRO A 48 33.33 -30.37 -26.59
N LYS A 49 32.63 -31.51 -26.49
CA LYS A 49 32.83 -32.69 -27.35
C LYS A 49 31.47 -33.32 -27.67
N GLY A 50 31.24 -33.57 -28.95
CA GLY A 50 30.03 -34.20 -29.49
C GLY A 50 30.19 -35.69 -29.81
N SER A 51 29.19 -36.19 -30.55
CA SER A 51 28.91 -37.59 -31.00
C SER A 51 28.19 -38.43 -29.93
N SER A 52 27.04 -39.09 -30.15
CA SER A 52 26.38 -39.60 -31.37
C SER A 52 24.92 -39.99 -31.04
N SER A 53 24.03 -39.93 -32.05
CA SER A 53 22.58 -40.22 -32.10
C SER A 53 22.19 -41.70 -31.84
N PRO A 54 20.92 -42.18 -32.00
CA PRO A 54 19.63 -41.51 -32.33
C PRO A 54 18.34 -42.02 -31.59
N LEU A 55 17.19 -41.39 -31.91
CA LEU A 55 15.81 -41.96 -31.98
C LEU A 55 15.02 -42.26 -30.69
N HIS A 56 13.96 -41.48 -30.40
CA HIS A 56 12.59 -41.81 -30.83
C HIS A 56 11.57 -40.73 -30.40
N LEU A 57 10.73 -40.36 -31.36
CA LEU A 57 9.56 -39.50 -31.27
C LEU A 57 8.40 -40.28 -30.63
N HIS A 58 7.76 -39.76 -29.59
CA HIS A 58 6.34 -40.05 -29.32
C HIS A 58 5.67 -38.88 -28.60
N ALA A 59 4.73 -38.26 -29.32
CA ALA A 59 3.68 -37.45 -28.75
C ALA A 59 2.70 -38.34 -27.99
N ALA A 60 2.26 -37.91 -26.79
CA ALA A 60 1.01 -38.39 -26.21
C ALA A 60 0.44 -37.36 -25.22
N LYS A 61 -0.79 -36.93 -25.54
CA LYS A 61 -1.77 -36.37 -24.62
C LYS A 61 -1.97 -37.31 -23.43
N SER A 62 -2.12 -36.79 -22.21
CA SER A 62 -3.13 -37.35 -21.30
C SER A 62 -3.46 -36.41 -20.14
N LEU A 63 -4.75 -36.10 -20.01
CA LEU A 63 -5.35 -35.56 -18.80
C LEU A 63 -5.23 -36.60 -17.69
N ALA A 64 -4.67 -36.21 -16.54
CA ALA A 64 -4.70 -37.03 -15.34
C ALA A 64 -6.03 -36.80 -14.59
N ILE A 65 -6.91 -37.78 -14.74
CA ILE A 65 -8.12 -38.02 -13.94
C ILE A 65 -7.68 -38.49 -12.55
N ILE A 66 -8.15 -37.82 -11.50
CA ILE A 66 -7.96 -38.25 -10.10
C ILE A 66 -8.88 -39.44 -9.81
N PRO A 67 -8.42 -40.57 -9.25
CA PRO A 67 -9.29 -41.72 -8.97
C PRO A 67 -10.20 -41.44 -7.77
N ARG A 68 -11.47 -41.78 -7.95
CA ARG A 68 -12.53 -41.83 -6.93
C ARG A 68 -12.30 -43.06 -6.05
N GLN A 69 -11.97 -42.90 -4.77
CA GLN A 69 -11.94 -44.00 -3.81
C GLN A 69 -13.36 -44.34 -3.35
N GLU A 70 -13.77 -45.58 -3.58
CA GLU A 70 -14.97 -46.20 -3.02
C GLU A 70 -14.72 -46.51 -1.54
N TYR A 71 -15.59 -45.99 -0.66
CA TYR A 71 -15.62 -46.39 0.74
C TYR A 71 -16.62 -47.53 0.91
N SER A 72 -16.11 -48.71 1.27
CA SER A 72 -16.90 -49.86 1.71
C SER A 72 -17.60 -49.58 3.05
N THR A 73 -18.88 -49.89 3.08
CA THR A 73 -19.75 -49.83 4.25
C THR A 73 -19.46 -51.02 5.19
N THR A 74 -18.97 -50.75 6.40
CA THR A 74 -19.04 -51.72 7.51
C THR A 74 -19.82 -51.12 8.67
N THR A 75 -20.93 -51.78 8.96
CA THR A 75 -21.90 -51.51 10.03
C THR A 75 -21.31 -51.93 11.37
N SER A 76 -21.26 -51.01 12.34
CA SER A 76 -21.15 -51.35 13.77
C SER A 76 -21.92 -50.33 14.61
N THR A 77 -22.91 -50.83 15.35
CA THR A 77 -23.79 -50.13 16.30
C THR A 77 -23.10 -49.90 17.67
N PRO A 78 -23.70 -49.11 18.59
CA PRO A 78 -23.06 -47.91 19.14
C PRO A 78 -22.41 -48.11 20.51
N SER A 79 -21.35 -47.34 20.78
CA SER A 79 -20.84 -47.09 22.13
C SER A 79 -21.07 -45.62 22.49
N THR A 80 -21.73 -45.45 23.63
CA THR A 80 -22.09 -44.19 24.29
C THR A 80 -20.88 -43.43 24.81
N ALA A 81 -21.07 -42.11 24.92
CA ALA A 81 -20.24 -41.14 25.63
C ALA A 81 -18.91 -40.81 24.94
N ASP A 82 -18.94 -39.81 24.07
CA ASP A 82 -17.89 -38.81 24.09
C ASP A 82 -18.46 -37.43 23.82
N SER A 83 -18.08 -36.52 24.70
CA SER A 83 -18.36 -35.09 24.69
C SER A 83 -18.13 -34.49 23.30
N LYS A 84 -19.20 -34.05 22.64
CA LYS A 84 -19.10 -33.15 21.49
C LYS A 84 -18.52 -31.83 21.95
N GLU A 85 -17.20 -31.74 21.92
CA GLU A 85 -16.49 -30.48 21.89
C GLU A 85 -17.02 -29.70 20.68
N HIS A 86 -17.73 -28.61 20.96
CA HIS A 86 -18.42 -27.80 19.97
C HIS A 86 -17.38 -27.10 19.09
N ASN A 87 -17.09 -27.67 17.92
CA ASN A 87 -16.18 -27.08 16.95
C ASN A 87 -16.83 -25.79 16.37
N PRO A 88 -16.39 -24.56 16.70
CA PRO A 88 -17.19 -23.36 16.47
C PRO A 88 -17.24 -22.83 15.02
N ALA A 89 -16.75 -23.54 14.00
CA ALA A 89 -16.43 -22.94 12.70
C ALA A 89 -17.02 -23.63 11.45
N THR A 90 -18.19 -24.27 11.55
CA THR A 90 -18.90 -24.82 10.37
C THR A 90 -20.06 -23.94 9.87
N HIS A 91 -20.51 -22.96 10.67
CA HIS A 91 -21.69 -22.15 10.34
C HIS A 91 -21.34 -20.67 10.27
N TYR A 92 -21.84 -19.99 9.23
CA TYR A 92 -21.71 -18.53 9.10
C TYR A 92 -22.55 -17.83 10.16
N MET A 93 -21.98 -16.83 10.83
CA MET A 93 -22.72 -15.96 11.74
C MET A 93 -22.67 -14.53 11.20
N PRO A 94 -23.84 -13.87 11.00
CA PRO A 94 -23.86 -12.49 10.57
C PRO A 94 -23.28 -11.55 11.64
N PRO A 95 -22.74 -10.39 11.24
CA PRO A 95 -22.26 -9.38 12.18
C PRO A 95 -23.35 -9.04 13.21
N GLN A 96 -23.05 -9.20 14.50
CA GLN A 96 -24.00 -8.94 15.59
C GLN A 96 -23.89 -7.53 16.17
N THR A 97 -22.82 -6.81 15.84
CA THR A 97 -22.54 -5.46 16.35
C THR A 97 -22.08 -4.53 15.24
N GLY A 98 -22.18 -3.22 15.48
CA GLY A 98 -21.75 -2.18 14.55
C GLY A 98 -22.74 -1.86 13.43
N LEU A 99 -22.32 -0.98 12.51
CA LEU A 99 -23.17 -0.40 11.46
C LEU A 99 -23.82 -1.44 10.54
N ILE A 100 -23.18 -2.61 10.34
CA ILE A 100 -23.71 -3.66 9.47
C ILE A 100 -24.85 -4.42 10.14
N ALA A 101 -24.79 -4.61 11.46
CA ALA A 101 -25.81 -5.33 12.20
C ALA A 101 -27.17 -4.58 12.17
N SER A 102 -27.14 -3.26 11.99
CA SER A 102 -28.34 -2.43 11.84
C SER A 102 -28.91 -2.39 10.42
N LEU A 103 -28.21 -2.92 9.42
CA LEU A 103 -28.69 -2.93 8.04
C LEU A 103 -29.83 -3.95 7.85
N PRO A 104 -30.72 -3.73 6.86
CA PRO A 104 -31.66 -4.76 6.43
C PRO A 104 -30.92 -6.07 6.09
N LYS A 105 -31.49 -7.22 6.47
CA LYS A 105 -30.86 -8.54 6.26
C LYS A 105 -30.43 -8.79 4.81
N SER A 106 -31.18 -8.25 3.85
CA SER A 106 -30.87 -8.34 2.41
C SER A 106 -29.65 -7.51 1.97
N TRP A 107 -29.25 -6.51 2.75
CA TRP A 107 -28.12 -5.62 2.45
C TRP A 107 -26.81 -6.10 3.07
N ILE A 108 -26.88 -6.90 4.15
CA ILE A 108 -25.71 -7.43 4.85
C ILE A 108 -24.71 -8.12 3.88
N PRO A 109 -25.13 -9.00 2.96
CA PRO A 109 -24.19 -9.63 2.03
C PRO A 109 -23.46 -8.63 1.13
N TYR A 110 -24.12 -7.54 0.73
CA TYR A 110 -23.48 -6.48 -0.07
C TYR A 110 -22.48 -5.68 0.78
N ALA A 111 -22.84 -5.36 2.02
CA ALA A 111 -21.95 -4.67 2.95
C ALA A 111 -20.69 -5.48 3.29
N GLU A 112 -20.81 -6.79 3.47
CA GLU A 112 -19.68 -7.69 3.65
C GLU A 112 -18.85 -7.85 2.36
N LEU A 113 -19.49 -7.84 1.19
CA LEU A 113 -18.80 -7.92 -0.10
C LEU A 113 -17.82 -6.75 -0.29
N VAL A 114 -18.22 -5.55 0.15
CA VAL A 114 -17.38 -4.34 0.08
C VAL A 114 -16.51 -4.13 1.31
N ARG A 115 -16.50 -5.10 2.24
CA ARG A 115 -15.70 -5.08 3.48
C ARG A 115 -16.01 -3.89 4.40
N LEU A 116 -17.28 -3.46 4.47
CA LEU A 116 -17.68 -2.45 5.45
C LEU A 116 -17.45 -2.92 6.91
N ASP A 117 -17.36 -4.23 7.14
CA ASP A 117 -17.05 -4.85 8.44
C ASP A 117 -15.57 -4.68 8.80
N LYS A 118 -14.71 -4.50 7.79
CA LYS A 118 -13.25 -4.46 7.90
C LYS A 118 -12.69 -3.27 7.11
N PRO A 119 -12.95 -2.01 7.55
CA PRO A 119 -12.64 -0.80 6.80
C PRO A 119 -11.15 -0.47 6.69
N THR A 120 -10.25 -1.24 7.31
CA THR A 120 -8.80 -0.99 7.29
C THR A 120 -8.26 -0.80 5.87
N GLY A 121 -8.72 -1.60 4.91
CA GLY A 121 -8.29 -1.45 3.50
C GLY A 121 -8.73 -0.12 2.87
N THR A 122 -9.87 0.43 3.28
CA THR A 122 -10.33 1.76 2.85
C THR A 122 -9.39 2.84 3.37
N TYR A 123 -9.00 2.75 4.65
CA TYR A 123 -8.05 3.70 5.23
C TYR A 123 -6.68 3.64 4.55
N TYR A 124 -6.17 2.45 4.25
CA TYR A 124 -4.91 2.32 3.49
C TYR A 124 -4.98 2.92 2.07
N LEU A 125 -6.15 2.87 1.42
CA LEU A 125 -6.34 3.53 0.12
C LEU A 125 -6.51 5.05 0.26
N PHE A 126 -7.11 5.49 1.36
CA PHE A 126 -7.39 6.89 1.63
C PHE A 126 -6.14 7.67 2.08
N PHE A 127 -5.32 7.13 2.99
CA PHE A 127 -4.20 7.90 3.56
C PHE A 127 -3.24 8.50 2.52
N PRO A 128 -2.81 7.79 1.46
CA PRO A 128 -2.01 8.39 0.40
C PRO A 128 -2.67 9.61 -0.27
N THR A 129 -3.99 9.57 -0.48
CA THR A 129 -4.75 10.72 -1.03
C THR A 129 -4.82 11.89 -0.06
N LEU A 130 -4.97 11.60 1.24
CA LEU A 130 -4.99 12.64 2.27
C LEU A 130 -3.61 13.28 2.41
N PHE A 131 -2.54 12.47 2.37
CA PHE A 131 -1.18 12.97 2.46
C PHE A 131 -0.84 13.93 1.32
N SER A 132 -1.15 13.53 0.08
CA SER A 132 -0.87 14.39 -1.08
C SER A 132 -1.73 15.63 -1.10
N THR A 133 -3.00 15.54 -0.66
CA THR A 133 -3.89 16.71 -0.55
C THR A 133 -3.32 17.71 0.47
N LEU A 134 -2.93 17.26 1.66
CA LEU A 134 -2.37 18.15 2.69
C LEU A 134 -1.00 18.69 2.32
N LEU A 135 -0.18 17.91 1.61
CA LEU A 135 1.14 18.35 1.14
C LEU A 135 1.03 19.38 0.00
N ALA A 136 0.04 19.21 -0.89
CA ALA A 136 -0.20 20.12 -2.00
C ALA A 136 -0.95 21.40 -1.59
N ALA A 137 -1.72 21.37 -0.49
CA ALA A 137 -2.57 22.49 -0.10
C ALA A 137 -1.83 23.82 0.13
N PRO A 138 -0.69 23.87 0.85
CA PRO A 138 0.08 25.10 0.96
C PRO A 138 0.67 25.57 -0.37
N MET A 139 1.09 24.63 -1.22
CA MET A 139 1.63 24.94 -2.55
C MET A 139 0.58 25.56 -3.47
N ALA A 140 -0.68 25.13 -3.32
CA ALA A 140 -1.82 25.63 -4.08
C ALA A 140 -2.42 26.92 -3.48
N GLY A 141 -2.08 27.28 -2.23
CA GLY A 141 -2.67 28.41 -1.53
C GLY A 141 -4.19 28.27 -1.31
N VAL A 142 -4.66 27.04 -1.09
CA VAL A 142 -6.11 26.76 -0.97
C VAL A 142 -6.61 26.87 0.45
N GLU A 143 -7.90 27.22 0.58
CA GLU A 143 -8.60 27.39 1.86
C GLU A 143 -8.94 26.06 2.56
N PRO A 144 -9.09 26.04 3.90
CA PRO A 144 -9.36 24.81 4.65
C PRO A 144 -10.62 24.06 4.20
N LEU A 145 -11.65 24.78 3.73
CA LEU A 145 -12.88 24.18 3.24
C LEU A 145 -12.65 23.38 1.95
N GLN A 146 -11.78 23.86 1.06
CA GLN A 146 -11.43 23.16 -0.17
C GLN A 146 -10.60 21.90 0.12
N VAL A 147 -9.68 21.99 1.09
CA VAL A 147 -8.92 20.83 1.58
C VAL A 147 -9.86 19.77 2.15
N LEU A 148 -10.81 20.16 3.00
CA LEU A 148 -11.78 19.26 3.60
C LEU A 148 -12.70 18.62 2.55
N GLY A 149 -13.20 19.42 1.58
CA GLY A 149 -14.01 18.92 0.48
C GLY A 149 -13.27 17.90 -0.39
N THR A 150 -12.02 18.21 -0.75
CA THR A 150 -11.14 17.33 -1.54
C THR A 150 -10.86 16.03 -0.80
N ALA A 151 -10.51 16.10 0.49
CA ALA A 151 -10.33 14.93 1.34
C ALA A 151 -11.61 14.10 1.48
N GLY A 152 -12.78 14.74 1.59
CA GLY A 152 -14.08 14.06 1.64
C GLY A 152 -14.42 13.31 0.35
N LEU A 153 -14.13 13.91 -0.82
CA LEU A 153 -14.27 13.26 -2.11
C LEU A 153 -13.33 12.05 -2.23
N PHE A 154 -12.06 12.21 -1.85
CA PHE A 154 -11.12 11.09 -1.86
C PHE A 154 -11.50 9.98 -0.88
N PHE A 155 -12.00 10.30 0.32
CA PHE A 155 -12.48 9.29 1.27
C PHE A 155 -13.66 8.51 0.70
N THR A 156 -14.62 9.21 0.09
CA THR A 156 -15.76 8.61 -0.60
C THR A 156 -15.30 7.71 -1.74
N GLY A 157 -14.39 8.20 -2.57
CA GLY A 157 -13.77 7.43 -3.65
C GLY A 157 -13.04 6.19 -3.14
N ALA A 158 -12.24 6.31 -2.08
CA ALA A 158 -11.52 5.20 -1.47
C ALA A 158 -12.49 4.13 -0.92
N LEU A 159 -13.59 4.54 -0.28
CA LEU A 159 -14.62 3.62 0.23
C LEU A 159 -15.26 2.83 -0.92
N ILE A 160 -15.68 3.51 -1.98
CA ILE A 160 -16.33 2.90 -3.14
C ILE A 160 -15.36 1.99 -3.90
N MET A 161 -14.16 2.50 -4.22
CA MET A 161 -13.18 1.78 -5.04
C MET A 161 -12.55 0.60 -4.29
N ARG A 162 -12.36 0.71 -2.97
CA ARG A 162 -11.96 -0.44 -2.16
C ARG A 162 -13.05 -1.52 -2.19
N GLY A 163 -14.31 -1.12 -2.08
CA GLY A 163 -15.46 -2.02 -2.19
C GLY A 163 -15.50 -2.74 -3.54
N ALA A 164 -15.36 -2.00 -4.63
CA ALA A 164 -15.34 -2.54 -5.98
C ALA A 164 -14.18 -3.54 -6.17
N GLY A 165 -12.98 -3.19 -5.70
CA GLY A 165 -11.82 -4.09 -5.75
C GLY A 165 -12.03 -5.39 -4.97
N CYS A 166 -12.65 -5.33 -3.78
CA CYS A 166 -13.00 -6.52 -3.01
C CYS A 166 -14.02 -7.39 -3.75
N ALA A 167 -15.04 -6.78 -4.34
CA ALA A 167 -16.06 -7.49 -5.09
C ALA A 167 -15.50 -8.18 -6.35
N ILE A 168 -14.60 -7.51 -7.08
CA ILE A 168 -13.89 -8.10 -8.22
C ILE A 168 -13.03 -9.29 -7.78
N ASN A 169 -12.31 -9.15 -6.67
CA ASN A 169 -11.49 -10.24 -6.14
C ASN A 169 -12.36 -11.46 -5.77
N ASP A 170 -13.46 -11.26 -5.04
CA ASP A 170 -14.37 -12.34 -4.65
C ASP A 170 -15.06 -12.97 -5.89
N LEU A 171 -15.32 -12.20 -6.96
CA LEU A 171 -15.85 -12.72 -8.22
C LEU A 171 -14.85 -13.63 -8.94
N TRP A 172 -13.56 -13.27 -8.95
CA TRP A 172 -12.50 -14.08 -9.56
C TRP A 172 -12.18 -15.33 -8.75
N ASP A 173 -12.23 -15.22 -7.42
CA ASP A 173 -11.91 -16.31 -6.48
C ASP A 173 -13.13 -17.17 -6.13
N ARG A 174 -14.31 -16.94 -6.72
CA ARG A 174 -15.59 -17.59 -6.34
C ARG A 174 -15.59 -19.12 -6.31
N ASN A 175 -14.73 -19.77 -7.10
CA ASN A 175 -14.60 -21.23 -7.14
C ASN A 175 -13.56 -21.74 -6.14
N LEU A 176 -12.62 -20.89 -5.71
CA LEU A 176 -11.53 -21.22 -4.79
C LEU A 176 -11.93 -20.91 -3.35
N ASP A 177 -12.53 -19.75 -3.11
CA ASP A 177 -12.92 -19.26 -1.79
C ASP A 177 -13.75 -20.25 -0.96
N PRO A 178 -14.70 -21.04 -1.50
CA PRO A 178 -15.43 -22.04 -0.73
C PRO A 178 -14.55 -23.11 -0.07
N HIS A 179 -13.33 -23.32 -0.58
CA HIS A 179 -12.40 -24.35 -0.13
C HIS A 179 -11.29 -23.80 0.79
N VAL A 180 -11.33 -22.51 1.13
CA VAL A 180 -10.29 -21.85 1.96
C VAL A 180 -10.90 -21.37 3.28
N GLU A 181 -10.33 -21.80 4.40
CA GLU A 181 -10.89 -21.56 5.74
C GLU A 181 -11.19 -20.08 6.02
N ARG A 182 -10.28 -19.20 5.61
CA ARG A 182 -10.42 -17.75 5.80
C ARG A 182 -11.50 -17.11 4.93
N THR A 183 -11.82 -17.68 3.77
CA THR A 183 -12.64 -17.02 2.74
C THR A 183 -13.93 -17.75 2.40
N LYS A 184 -14.14 -18.96 2.94
CA LYS A 184 -15.36 -19.79 2.75
C LYS A 184 -16.65 -19.08 3.12
N PHE A 185 -16.61 -18.13 4.05
CA PHE A 185 -17.77 -17.36 4.49
C PHE A 185 -17.98 -16.03 3.75
N ARG A 186 -17.21 -15.74 2.69
CA ARG A 186 -17.48 -14.57 1.85
C ARG A 186 -18.85 -14.69 1.18
N PRO A 187 -19.55 -13.56 0.91
CA PRO A 187 -20.93 -13.59 0.42
C PRO A 187 -21.14 -14.40 -0.87
N ILE A 188 -20.23 -14.30 -1.83
CA ILE A 188 -20.31 -15.05 -3.09
C ILE A 188 -19.98 -16.54 -2.84
N ALA A 189 -18.94 -16.82 -2.06
CA ALA A 189 -18.48 -18.18 -1.77
C ALA A 189 -19.53 -19.02 -1.02
N ARG A 190 -20.22 -18.42 -0.04
CA ARG A 190 -21.28 -19.09 0.73
C ARG A 190 -22.66 -19.09 0.04
N GLY A 191 -22.76 -18.54 -1.17
CA GLY A 191 -24.01 -18.45 -1.92
C GLY A 191 -25.02 -17.40 -1.44
N ALA A 192 -24.62 -16.48 -0.55
CA ALA A 192 -25.49 -15.40 -0.07
C ALA A 192 -25.71 -14.30 -1.13
N LEU A 193 -24.82 -14.19 -2.11
CA LEU A 193 -24.98 -13.35 -3.31
C LEU A 193 -24.71 -14.16 -4.56
N SER A 194 -25.60 -14.04 -5.55
CA SER A 194 -25.35 -14.61 -6.88
C SER A 194 -24.22 -13.83 -7.59
N PRO A 195 -23.41 -14.49 -8.45
CA PRO A 195 -22.40 -13.80 -9.23
C PRO A 195 -22.97 -12.68 -10.11
N ARG A 196 -24.19 -12.85 -10.63
CA ARG A 196 -24.88 -11.82 -11.42
C ARG A 196 -25.14 -10.56 -10.60
N ASN A 197 -25.67 -10.71 -9.38
CA ASN A 197 -25.93 -9.58 -8.50
C ASN A 197 -24.65 -8.88 -8.06
N ALA A 198 -23.59 -9.66 -7.78
CA ALA A 198 -22.28 -9.12 -7.46
C ALA A 198 -21.70 -8.29 -8.62
N VAL A 199 -21.80 -8.77 -9.87
CA VAL A 199 -21.35 -8.00 -11.05
C VAL A 199 -22.13 -6.70 -11.23
N LEU A 200 -23.46 -6.73 -11.11
CA LEU A 200 -24.28 -5.52 -11.21
C LEU A 200 -23.92 -4.49 -10.13
N PHE A 201 -23.70 -4.96 -8.90
CA PHE A 201 -23.31 -4.12 -7.78
C PHE A 201 -21.87 -3.59 -7.90
N THR A 202 -20.94 -4.37 -8.45
CA THR A 202 -19.61 -3.87 -8.80
C THR A 202 -19.72 -2.80 -9.89
N GLY A 203 -20.56 -3.01 -10.90
CA GLY A 203 -20.81 -2.03 -11.96
C GLY A 203 -21.35 -0.70 -11.41
N SER A 204 -22.31 -0.74 -10.48
CA SER A 204 -22.83 0.48 -9.84
C SER A 204 -21.76 1.20 -9.00
N GLN A 205 -20.90 0.46 -8.29
CA GLN A 205 -19.77 1.05 -7.57
C GLN A 205 -18.77 1.72 -8.51
N LEU A 206 -18.43 1.10 -9.64
CA LEU A 206 -17.52 1.70 -10.62
C LEU A 206 -18.10 2.97 -11.24
N LEU A 207 -19.41 2.99 -11.53
CA LEU A 207 -20.10 4.20 -12.00
C LEU A 207 -20.14 5.29 -10.91
N ALA A 208 -20.38 4.93 -9.65
CA ALA A 208 -20.33 5.87 -8.54
C ALA A 208 -18.90 6.42 -8.33
N GLY A 209 -17.88 5.57 -8.43
CA GLY A 209 -16.47 5.97 -8.38
C GLY A 209 -16.09 6.91 -9.52
N LEU A 210 -16.59 6.66 -10.74
CA LEU A 210 -16.46 7.58 -11.87
C LEU A 210 -17.16 8.92 -11.58
N GLY A 211 -18.35 8.90 -11.00
CA GLY A 211 -19.06 10.12 -10.58
C GLY A 211 -18.30 10.95 -9.55
N VAL A 212 -17.56 10.31 -8.64
CA VAL A 212 -16.62 11.00 -7.73
C VAL A 212 -15.43 11.55 -8.51
N LEU A 213 -14.83 10.76 -9.40
CA LEU A 213 -13.66 11.17 -10.19
C LEU A 213 -13.95 12.41 -11.06
N LEU A 214 -15.15 12.48 -11.64
CA LEU A 214 -15.58 13.60 -12.49
C LEU A 214 -15.86 14.90 -11.72
N GLN A 215 -15.88 14.86 -10.38
CA GLN A 215 -15.95 16.07 -9.56
C GLN A 215 -14.58 16.74 -9.36
N PHE A 216 -13.49 16.04 -9.67
CA PHE A 216 -12.14 16.63 -9.67
C PHE A 216 -11.84 17.34 -11.00
N PRO A 217 -10.83 18.23 -11.02
CA PRO A 217 -10.32 18.81 -12.26
C PRO A 217 -9.97 17.73 -13.30
N SER A 218 -10.21 18.03 -14.59
CA SER A 218 -10.02 17.07 -15.69
C SER A 218 -8.60 16.47 -15.74
N GLN A 219 -7.59 17.18 -15.24
CA GLN A 219 -6.22 16.71 -15.09
C GLN A 219 -6.13 15.41 -14.28
N CYS A 220 -6.98 15.22 -13.26
CA CYS A 220 -7.03 14.00 -12.47
C CYS A 220 -7.34 12.77 -13.34
N LEU A 221 -8.09 12.90 -14.44
CA LEU A 221 -8.32 11.78 -15.36
C LEU A 221 -6.99 11.33 -15.99
N TRP A 222 -6.18 12.27 -16.48
CA TRP A 222 -4.90 11.97 -17.11
C TRP A 222 -3.88 11.36 -16.14
N TYR A 223 -3.85 11.84 -14.90
CA TYR A 223 -3.01 11.24 -13.84
C TYR A 223 -3.56 9.90 -13.30
N GLY A 224 -4.88 9.69 -13.40
CA GLY A 224 -5.54 8.47 -12.94
C GLY A 224 -5.42 7.29 -13.91
N ILE A 225 -5.51 7.53 -15.22
CA ILE A 225 -5.49 6.47 -16.26
C ILE A 225 -4.28 5.52 -16.15
N PRO A 226 -3.03 5.99 -15.92
CA PRO A 226 -1.88 5.09 -15.81
C PRO A 226 -1.92 4.13 -14.62
N SER A 227 -2.80 4.36 -13.63
CA SER A 227 -3.02 3.40 -12.54
C SER A 227 -3.77 2.14 -12.97
N LEU A 228 -4.60 2.21 -14.02
CA LEU A 228 -5.49 1.12 -14.41
C LEU A 228 -4.76 -0.17 -14.79
N PRO A 229 -3.67 -0.15 -15.59
CA PRO A 229 -2.88 -1.35 -15.86
C PRO A 229 -2.34 -1.99 -14.58
N ILE A 230 -1.90 -1.19 -13.60
CA ILE A 230 -1.34 -1.68 -12.33
C ILE A 230 -2.43 -2.38 -11.51
N VAL A 231 -3.62 -1.79 -11.43
CA VAL A 231 -4.78 -2.38 -10.74
C VAL A 231 -5.18 -3.72 -11.38
N VAL A 232 -5.16 -3.82 -12.70
CA VAL A 232 -5.47 -5.06 -13.43
C VAL A 232 -4.39 -6.13 -13.23
N ILE A 233 -3.12 -5.73 -13.15
CA ILE A 233 -1.99 -6.65 -12.97
C ILE A 233 -1.93 -7.21 -11.54
N TYR A 234 -2.36 -6.45 -10.53
CA TYR A 234 -2.21 -6.85 -9.13
C TYR A 234 -2.74 -8.27 -8.79
N PRO A 235 -3.98 -8.67 -9.15
CA PRO A 235 -4.46 -10.00 -8.81
C PRO A 235 -3.66 -11.12 -9.52
N LEU A 236 -3.09 -10.82 -10.69
CA LEU A 236 -2.22 -11.74 -11.42
C LEU A 236 -0.82 -11.85 -10.78
N ALA A 237 -0.34 -10.79 -10.12
CA ALA A 237 0.98 -10.75 -9.50
C ALA A 237 1.19 -11.89 -8.49
N LYS A 238 0.15 -12.27 -7.74
CA LYS A 238 0.18 -13.39 -6.79
C LYS A 238 0.57 -14.73 -7.43
N ARG A 239 0.36 -14.89 -8.74
CA ARG A 239 0.63 -16.14 -9.48
C ARG A 239 2.02 -16.18 -10.10
N VAL A 240 2.71 -15.04 -10.23
CA VAL A 240 3.95 -14.93 -11.00
C VAL A 240 5.15 -14.44 -10.20
N THR A 241 4.95 -13.85 -9.01
CA THR A 241 6.04 -13.30 -8.20
C THR A 241 5.92 -13.61 -6.72
N ASN A 242 7.05 -13.64 -6.02
CA ASN A 242 7.12 -13.68 -4.55
C ASN A 242 6.77 -12.32 -3.91
N TYR A 243 6.62 -11.25 -4.70
CA TYR A 243 6.44 -9.89 -4.20
C TYR A 243 5.15 -9.21 -4.69
N PRO A 244 3.96 -9.86 -4.60
CA PRO A 244 2.71 -9.21 -4.98
C PRO A 244 2.43 -7.92 -4.18
N GLN A 245 3.01 -7.80 -2.98
CA GLN A 245 2.97 -6.61 -2.12
C GLN A 245 3.52 -5.36 -2.80
N VAL A 246 4.53 -5.49 -3.67
CA VAL A 246 5.09 -4.35 -4.40
C VAL A 246 4.08 -3.83 -5.43
N VAL A 247 3.42 -4.74 -6.16
CA VAL A 247 2.37 -4.38 -7.11
C VAL A 247 1.16 -3.80 -6.40
N LEU A 248 0.81 -4.35 -5.24
CA LEU A 248 -0.21 -3.79 -4.36
C LEU A 248 0.16 -2.36 -3.93
N GLY A 249 1.40 -2.15 -3.50
CA GLY A 249 1.90 -0.86 -3.08
C GLY A 249 1.83 0.18 -4.20
N LEU A 250 2.18 -0.19 -5.43
CA LEU A 250 2.02 0.68 -6.60
C LEU A 250 0.55 1.09 -6.80
N ALA A 251 -0.40 0.14 -6.69
CA ALA A 251 -1.82 0.44 -6.87
C ALA A 251 -2.40 1.29 -5.72
N PHE A 252 -2.19 0.89 -4.46
CA PHE A 252 -2.76 1.58 -3.29
C PHE A 252 -2.14 2.95 -3.06
N SER A 253 -0.87 3.14 -3.41
CA SER A 253 -0.18 4.40 -3.16
C SER A 253 -0.50 5.46 -4.19
N TRP A 254 -1.21 5.15 -5.29
CA TRP A 254 -1.46 6.11 -6.39
C TRP A 254 -2.14 7.40 -5.91
N GLY A 255 -2.88 7.33 -4.80
CA GLY A 255 -3.43 8.51 -4.13
C GLY A 255 -2.39 9.57 -3.73
N ALA A 256 -1.14 9.19 -3.50
CA ALA A 256 -0.03 10.11 -3.21
C ALA A 256 0.32 11.06 -4.38
N ILE A 257 -0.21 10.77 -5.57
CA ILE A 257 -0.11 11.62 -6.76
C ILE A 257 -1.35 12.51 -6.87
N MET A 258 -2.53 11.93 -6.65
CA MET A 258 -3.81 12.52 -7.03
C MET A 258 -4.20 13.81 -6.29
N GLY A 259 -3.72 14.03 -5.07
CA GLY A 259 -4.03 15.23 -4.30
C GLY A 259 -3.50 16.53 -4.92
N PHE A 260 -2.38 16.46 -5.65
CA PHE A 260 -1.79 17.62 -6.33
C PHE A 260 -2.69 18.15 -7.47
N PRO A 261 -3.01 17.38 -8.53
CA PRO A 261 -3.87 17.85 -9.59
C PRO A 261 -5.31 18.10 -9.10
N ALA A 262 -5.75 17.44 -8.03
CA ALA A 262 -7.07 17.69 -7.44
C ALA A 262 -7.21 19.11 -6.85
N LEU A 263 -6.10 19.68 -6.35
CA LEU A 263 -6.03 21.06 -5.87
C LEU A 263 -5.51 22.03 -6.93
N GLY A 264 -5.36 21.59 -8.19
CA GLY A 264 -4.91 22.44 -9.31
C GLY A 264 -3.38 22.56 -9.43
N VAL A 265 -2.60 21.78 -8.69
CA VAL A 265 -1.14 21.74 -8.83
C VAL A 265 -0.76 20.75 -9.93
N ASP A 266 -0.34 21.26 -11.09
CA ASP A 266 0.14 20.43 -12.18
C ASP A 266 1.58 19.96 -11.95
N LEU A 267 1.76 18.65 -11.73
CA LEU A 267 3.05 18.02 -11.46
C LEU A 267 4.01 18.14 -12.64
N LEU A 268 3.53 18.14 -13.89
CA LEU A 268 4.41 18.25 -15.05
C LEU A 268 4.93 19.68 -15.25
N ALA A 269 4.21 20.67 -14.74
CA ALA A 269 4.59 22.08 -14.81
C ALA A 269 5.39 22.55 -13.59
N ASN A 270 5.28 21.87 -12.44
CA ASN A 270 5.92 22.25 -11.20
C ASN A 270 6.93 21.18 -10.73
N HIS A 271 8.22 21.49 -10.88
CA HIS A 271 9.31 20.58 -10.54
C HIS A 271 9.34 20.18 -9.05
N ASP A 272 9.10 21.14 -8.16
CA ASP A 272 9.12 20.91 -6.72
C ASP A 272 7.94 20.00 -6.31
N ALA A 273 6.75 20.23 -6.90
CA ALA A 273 5.59 19.37 -6.71
C ALA A 273 5.81 17.95 -7.27
N LEU A 274 6.46 17.83 -8.43
CA LEU A 274 6.82 16.54 -9.01
C LEU A 274 7.75 15.74 -8.09
N MET A 275 8.79 16.38 -7.56
CA MET A 275 9.73 15.76 -6.63
C MET A 275 9.03 15.35 -5.33
N ALA A 276 8.20 16.25 -4.78
CA ALA A 276 7.43 15.98 -3.56
C ALA A 276 6.49 14.79 -3.75
N SER A 277 5.73 14.77 -4.85
CA SER A 277 4.79 13.70 -5.17
C SER A 277 5.49 12.36 -5.42
N ALA A 278 6.59 12.35 -6.19
CA ALA A 278 7.35 11.13 -6.46
C ALA A 278 7.96 10.53 -5.18
N ALA A 279 8.51 11.38 -4.31
CA ALA A 279 9.04 10.96 -3.02
C ALA A 279 7.93 10.43 -2.09
N LEU A 280 6.80 11.14 -2.00
CA LEU A 280 5.64 10.71 -1.21
C LEU A 280 5.05 9.40 -1.72
N TYR A 281 4.92 9.24 -3.04
CA TYR A 281 4.45 8.01 -3.67
C TYR A 281 5.35 6.82 -3.33
N THR A 282 6.66 6.99 -3.45
CA THR A 282 7.63 5.94 -3.12
C THR A 282 7.68 5.65 -1.62
N SER A 283 7.48 6.66 -0.77
CA SER A 283 7.29 6.49 0.67
C SER A 283 6.07 5.62 0.95
N CYS A 284 4.92 5.94 0.35
CA CYS A 284 3.67 5.17 0.51
C CYS A 284 3.81 3.73 -0.02
N ILE A 285 4.54 3.49 -1.12
CA ILE A 285 4.83 2.13 -1.59
C ILE A 285 5.63 1.35 -0.56
N SER A 286 6.66 1.98 0.02
CA SER A 286 7.49 1.34 1.05
C SER A 286 6.67 0.99 2.29
N TRP A 287 5.77 1.89 2.70
CA TRP A 287 4.81 1.63 3.78
C TRP A 287 3.86 0.48 3.43
N ALA A 288 3.35 0.45 2.19
CA ALA A 288 2.45 -0.59 1.71
C ALA A 288 3.07 -1.97 1.72
N VAL A 289 4.30 -2.09 1.23
CA VAL A 289 5.04 -3.35 1.30
C VAL A 289 5.27 -3.76 2.75
N LEU A 290 5.56 -2.82 3.64
CA LEU A 290 5.81 -3.09 5.06
C LEU A 290 4.57 -3.65 5.78
N TYR A 291 3.44 -2.94 5.72
CA TYR A 291 2.24 -3.40 6.42
C TYR A 291 1.66 -4.67 5.79
N ASP A 292 1.76 -4.82 4.46
CA ASP A 292 1.18 -5.98 3.77
C ASP A 292 2.08 -7.21 3.91
N MET A 293 3.38 -7.03 4.15
CA MET A 293 4.26 -8.11 4.58
C MET A 293 3.89 -8.64 5.97
N ILE A 294 3.53 -7.76 6.92
CA ILE A 294 3.01 -8.18 8.23
C ILE A 294 1.68 -8.92 8.06
N TYR A 295 0.80 -8.43 7.18
CA TYR A 295 -0.46 -9.09 6.86
C TYR A 295 -0.24 -10.48 6.25
N ALA A 296 0.71 -10.62 5.34
CA ALA A 296 1.02 -11.90 4.68
C ALA A 296 1.51 -13.00 5.64
N HIS A 297 2.08 -12.64 6.80
CA HIS A 297 2.43 -13.62 7.84
C HIS A 297 1.20 -14.34 8.43
N MET A 298 -0.02 -13.83 8.20
CA MET A 298 -1.25 -14.52 8.59
C MET A 298 -1.54 -15.76 7.74
N ASP A 299 -1.14 -15.74 6.47
CA ASP A 299 -1.45 -16.77 5.48
C ASP A 299 -0.25 -17.72 5.24
N ILE A 300 0.85 -17.58 5.98
CA ILE A 300 2.12 -18.31 5.71
C ILE A 300 1.96 -19.84 5.71
N LYS A 301 1.14 -20.39 6.61
CA LYS A 301 0.92 -21.84 6.70
C LYS A 301 0.13 -22.37 5.49
N ASP A 302 -0.88 -21.61 5.08
CA ASP A 302 -1.75 -21.95 3.95
C ASP A 302 -0.97 -21.79 2.64
N ASP A 303 -0.12 -20.76 2.53
CA ASP A 303 0.77 -20.55 1.38
C ASP A 303 1.74 -21.73 1.20
N VAL A 304 2.35 -22.23 2.28
CA VAL A 304 3.24 -23.42 2.23
C VAL A 304 2.48 -24.65 1.77
N ALA A 305 1.30 -24.90 2.34
CA ALA A 305 0.49 -26.06 2.00
C ALA A 305 0.02 -26.03 0.53
N ALA A 306 -0.27 -24.84 0.00
CA ALA A 306 -0.70 -24.64 -1.38
C ALA A 306 0.47 -24.48 -2.39
N GLY A 307 1.73 -24.47 -1.93
CA GLY A 307 2.90 -24.22 -2.78
C GLY A 307 2.95 -22.80 -3.36
N ILE A 308 2.27 -21.85 -2.70
CA ILE A 308 2.18 -20.45 -3.14
C ILE A 308 3.43 -19.69 -2.69
N LYS A 309 3.91 -18.85 -3.59
CA LYS A 309 5.08 -17.98 -3.41
C LYS A 309 4.67 -16.68 -2.70
N SER A 310 5.29 -16.34 -1.56
CA SER A 310 5.00 -15.08 -0.84
C SER A 310 6.25 -14.42 -0.23
N ILE A 311 6.17 -13.10 -0.01
CA ILE A 311 7.27 -12.31 0.55
C ILE A 311 7.60 -12.77 1.98
N ALA A 312 6.58 -13.16 2.73
CA ALA A 312 6.70 -13.66 4.09
C ALA A 312 7.52 -14.95 4.11
N LEU A 313 7.24 -15.87 3.17
CA LEU A 313 8.02 -17.10 3.01
C LEU A 313 9.46 -16.83 2.58
N ARG A 314 9.65 -15.94 1.60
CA ARG A 314 11.00 -15.62 1.11
C ARG A 314 11.90 -14.98 2.17
N HIS A 315 11.31 -14.30 3.14
CA HIS A 315 12.01 -13.54 4.16
C HIS A 315 11.68 -14.01 5.59
N GLU A 316 11.31 -15.26 5.78
CA GLU A 316 10.89 -15.77 7.10
C GLU A 316 11.96 -15.54 8.17
N HIS A 317 13.23 -15.81 7.83
CA HIS A 317 14.36 -15.68 8.76
C HIS A 317 14.86 -14.25 8.97
N ASN A 318 14.49 -13.29 8.10
CA ASN A 318 14.98 -11.91 8.16
C ASN A 318 13.87 -10.86 8.05
N THR A 319 12.61 -11.22 8.31
CA THR A 319 11.44 -10.34 8.12
C THR A 319 11.63 -9.02 8.86
N LYS A 320 12.02 -9.01 10.14
CA LYS A 320 12.19 -7.76 10.89
C LYS A 320 13.26 -6.84 10.30
N ALA A 321 14.34 -7.39 9.73
CA ALA A 321 15.37 -6.60 9.07
C ALA A 321 14.82 -5.94 7.79
N VAL A 322 14.03 -6.69 6.99
CA VAL A 322 13.36 -6.16 5.79
C VAL A 322 12.35 -5.07 6.17
N LEU A 323 11.52 -5.31 7.19
CA LEU A 323 10.56 -4.31 7.70
C LEU A 323 11.28 -3.04 8.17
N SER A 324 12.39 -3.16 8.88
CA SER A 324 13.21 -2.00 9.29
C SER A 324 13.77 -1.24 8.10
N GLY A 325 14.28 -1.94 7.07
CA GLY A 325 14.75 -1.31 5.84
C GLY A 325 13.65 -0.54 5.12
N LEU A 326 12.45 -1.11 5.02
CA LEU A 326 11.27 -0.46 4.44
C LEU A 326 10.82 0.74 5.27
N ALA A 327 10.90 0.66 6.61
CA ALA A 327 10.56 1.78 7.49
C ALA A 327 11.53 2.95 7.32
N VAL A 328 12.84 2.67 7.25
CA VAL A 328 13.86 3.69 6.96
C VAL A 328 13.60 4.33 5.60
N ALA A 329 13.38 3.52 4.55
CA ALA A 329 13.05 4.03 3.23
C ALA A 329 11.80 4.92 3.23
N GLN A 330 10.72 4.47 3.87
CA GLN A 330 9.47 5.20 4.01
C GLN A 330 9.70 6.57 4.65
N VAL A 331 10.35 6.63 5.82
CA VAL A 331 10.59 7.88 6.56
C VAL A 331 11.53 8.80 5.80
N SER A 332 12.62 8.28 5.23
CA SER A 332 13.56 9.09 4.44
C SER A 332 12.89 9.72 3.23
N LEU A 333 12.04 8.97 2.52
CA LEU A 333 11.30 9.47 1.37
C LEU A 333 10.17 10.43 1.77
N LEU A 334 9.54 10.22 2.93
CA LEU A 334 8.58 11.19 3.49
C LEU A 334 9.27 12.52 3.83
N GLY A 335 10.44 12.45 4.46
CA GLY A 335 11.28 13.63 4.71
C GLY A 335 11.68 14.34 3.42
N ALA A 336 12.11 13.59 2.40
CA ALA A 336 12.43 14.15 1.08
C ALA A 336 11.23 14.83 0.41
N ALA A 337 10.02 14.27 0.57
CA ALA A 337 8.79 14.89 0.08
C ALA A 337 8.52 16.24 0.76
N GLY A 338 8.68 16.32 2.08
CA GLY A 338 8.54 17.57 2.82
C GLY A 338 9.59 18.62 2.45
N ILE A 339 10.85 18.22 2.25
CA ILE A 339 11.91 19.13 1.78
C ILE A 339 11.54 19.70 0.41
N ALA A 340 11.11 18.86 -0.53
CA ALA A 340 10.73 19.30 -1.88
C ALA A 340 9.49 20.21 -1.86
N ALA A 341 8.52 19.95 -0.97
CA ALA A 341 7.33 20.77 -0.80
C ALA A 341 7.56 22.05 0.02
N GLY A 342 8.77 22.26 0.56
CA GLY A 342 9.07 23.43 1.39
C GLY A 342 8.44 23.40 2.78
N CYS A 343 8.16 22.21 3.33
CA CYS A 343 7.60 22.07 4.68
C CYS A 343 8.58 22.54 5.77
N GLY A 344 8.03 23.09 6.84
CA GLY A 344 8.72 23.53 8.04
C GLY A 344 8.84 22.45 9.13
N PRO A 345 9.28 22.85 10.34
CA PRO A 345 9.55 21.92 11.43
C PRO A 345 8.34 21.12 11.91
N VAL A 346 7.11 21.64 11.74
CA VAL A 346 5.89 20.97 12.22
C VAL A 346 5.68 19.67 11.45
N PHE A 347 5.91 19.66 10.14
CA PHE A 347 5.92 18.46 9.32
C PHE A 347 6.98 17.44 9.77
N PHE A 348 8.23 17.87 9.97
CA PHE A 348 9.30 16.92 10.31
C PHE A 348 9.10 16.29 11.69
N VAL A 349 8.68 17.08 12.68
CA VAL A 349 8.41 16.56 14.03
C VAL A 349 7.11 15.76 14.04
N GLY A 350 6.03 16.31 13.47
CA GLY A 350 4.72 15.68 13.47
C GLY A 350 4.65 14.45 12.58
N SER A 351 4.88 14.62 11.27
CA SER A 351 4.69 13.56 10.28
C SER A 351 5.82 12.54 10.31
N CYS A 352 7.08 12.96 10.17
CA CYS A 352 8.20 12.02 10.18
C CYS A 352 8.42 11.43 11.59
N GLY A 353 8.29 12.24 12.64
CA GLY A 353 8.42 11.76 14.02
C GLY A 353 7.34 10.72 14.39
N SER A 354 6.07 10.96 14.04
CA SER A 354 5.02 9.96 14.28
C SER A 354 5.22 8.69 13.46
N ALA A 355 5.67 8.79 12.21
CA ALA A 355 5.98 7.61 11.37
C ALA A 355 7.13 6.78 11.97
N ILE A 356 8.21 7.42 12.43
CA ILE A 356 9.33 6.75 13.10
C ILE A 356 8.82 6.00 14.34
N LEU A 357 8.03 6.68 15.18
CA LEU A 357 7.52 6.09 16.41
C LEU A 357 6.56 4.93 16.12
N SER A 358 5.58 5.12 15.24
CA SER A 358 4.56 4.11 14.97
C SER A 358 5.15 2.88 14.28
N LEU A 359 6.03 3.05 13.29
CA LEU A 359 6.69 1.95 12.59
C LEU A 359 7.71 1.26 13.49
N GLY A 360 8.48 2.00 14.27
CA GLY A 360 9.42 1.45 15.25
C GLY A 360 8.71 0.58 16.29
N LEU A 361 7.62 1.08 16.87
CA LEU A 361 6.78 0.32 17.81
C LEU A 361 6.17 -0.92 17.15
N MET A 362 5.65 -0.78 15.93
CA MET A 362 5.08 -1.90 15.17
C MET A 362 6.10 -3.02 14.95
N ILE A 363 7.28 -2.70 14.43
CA ILE A 363 8.34 -3.69 14.14
C ILE A 363 8.86 -4.32 15.44
N TRP A 364 9.01 -3.52 16.49
CA TRP A 364 9.48 -4.00 17.78
C TRP A 364 8.49 -4.99 18.41
N LYS A 365 7.21 -4.63 18.47
CA LYS A 365 6.17 -5.38 19.18
C LYS A 365 5.51 -6.50 18.37
N VAL A 366 5.53 -6.45 17.05
CA VAL A 366 4.83 -7.45 16.23
C VAL A 366 5.42 -8.84 16.46
N GLN A 367 4.53 -9.80 16.72
CA GLN A 367 4.81 -11.21 16.88
C GLN A 367 4.36 -11.94 15.61
N LEU A 368 5.29 -12.09 14.66
CA LEU A 368 5.01 -12.58 13.30
C LEU A 368 4.39 -13.99 13.26
N LYS A 369 4.60 -14.81 14.28
CA LYS A 369 4.03 -16.17 14.39
C LYS A 369 2.59 -16.18 14.90
N SER A 370 2.06 -15.05 15.35
CA SER A 370 0.72 -14.93 15.94
C SER A 370 -0.23 -14.20 14.99
N VAL A 371 -1.14 -14.95 14.36
CA VAL A 371 -2.15 -14.42 13.44
C VAL A 371 -2.97 -13.28 14.05
N PRO A 372 -3.51 -13.39 15.29
CA PRO A 372 -4.23 -12.29 15.92
C PRO A 372 -3.36 -11.04 16.15
N ASN A 373 -2.08 -11.22 16.47
CA ASN A 373 -1.17 -10.11 16.69
C ASN A 373 -0.81 -9.38 15.38
N CYS A 374 -0.55 -10.13 14.31
CA CYS A 374 -0.35 -9.57 12.96
C CYS A 374 -1.59 -8.79 12.50
N TRP A 375 -2.79 -9.35 12.69
CA TRP A 375 -4.04 -8.66 12.38
C TRP A 375 -4.21 -7.36 13.18
N TRP A 376 -3.89 -7.38 14.47
CA TRP A 376 -3.96 -6.19 15.33
C TRP A 376 -3.03 -5.09 14.83
N TRP A 377 -1.78 -5.42 14.49
CA TRP A 377 -0.81 -4.45 13.97
C TRP A 377 -1.17 -3.96 12.57
N PHE A 378 -1.68 -4.82 11.69
CA PHE A 378 -2.19 -4.41 10.39
C PHE A 378 -3.36 -3.42 10.52
N LYS A 379 -4.30 -3.68 11.45
CA LYS A 379 -5.46 -2.81 11.67
C LYS A 379 -5.11 -1.51 12.36
N ASN A 380 -4.49 -1.58 13.53
CA ASN A 380 -4.24 -0.41 14.37
C ASN A 380 -3.02 0.37 13.90
N GLY A 381 -2.02 -0.32 13.36
CA GLY A 381 -0.86 0.29 12.73
C GLY A 381 -1.20 1.20 11.54
N CYS A 382 -2.28 0.86 10.81
CA CYS A 382 -2.87 1.71 9.78
C CYS A 382 -3.21 3.10 10.34
N LEU A 383 -3.97 3.14 11.43
CA LEU A 383 -4.43 4.39 12.04
C LEU A 383 -3.30 5.11 12.78
N LEU A 384 -2.40 4.40 13.45
CA LEU A 384 -1.26 5.00 14.15
C LEU A 384 -0.31 5.70 13.18
N THR A 385 0.10 5.00 12.12
CA THR A 385 1.05 5.55 11.14
C THR A 385 0.35 6.53 10.21
N GLY A 386 -0.79 6.12 9.63
CA GLY A 386 -1.56 6.93 8.72
C GLY A 386 -2.11 8.20 9.36
N GLY A 387 -2.74 8.05 10.53
CA GLY A 387 -3.28 9.16 11.30
C GLY A 387 -2.18 10.07 11.84
N GLY A 388 -1.07 9.52 12.33
CA GLY A 388 0.07 10.31 12.79
C GLY A 388 0.66 11.21 11.70
N ILE A 389 0.93 10.65 10.52
CA ILE A 389 1.42 11.41 9.36
C ILE A 389 0.38 12.47 8.94
N SER A 390 -0.91 12.12 8.93
CA SER A 390 -1.98 13.05 8.58
C SER A 390 -2.07 14.24 9.55
N LEU A 391 -1.95 13.99 10.86
CA LEU A 391 -1.99 15.03 11.87
C LEU A 391 -0.79 15.97 11.78
N GLY A 392 0.40 15.44 11.51
CA GLY A 392 1.60 16.26 11.26
C GLY A 392 1.46 17.13 10.01
N LEU A 393 0.94 16.57 8.92
CA LEU A 393 0.68 17.30 7.67
C LEU A 393 -0.42 18.36 7.84
N LEU A 394 -1.46 18.06 8.61
CA LEU A 394 -2.51 19.03 8.94
C LEU A 394 -1.96 20.18 9.80
N GLY A 395 -1.12 19.86 10.79
CA GLY A 395 -0.42 20.84 11.60
C GLY A 395 0.50 21.72 10.76
N GLU A 396 1.23 21.14 9.80
CA GLU A 396 2.07 21.86 8.86
C GLU A 396 1.25 22.80 7.96
N TYR A 397 0.16 22.30 7.39
CA TYR A 397 -0.76 23.12 6.60
C TYR A 397 -1.27 24.31 7.42
N GLY A 398 -1.72 24.08 8.67
CA GLY A 398 -2.15 25.15 9.56
C GLY A 398 -1.01 26.14 9.87
N ALA A 399 0.21 25.65 10.10
CA ALA A 399 1.36 26.49 10.39
C ALA A 399 1.70 27.45 9.24
N GLN A 400 1.68 26.96 8.00
CA GLN A 400 1.89 27.79 6.82
C GLN A 400 0.70 28.73 6.57
N TYR A 401 -0.53 28.22 6.68
CA TYR A 401 -1.75 28.99 6.46
C TYR A 401 -1.87 30.19 7.42
N PHE A 402 -1.46 30.05 8.67
CA PHE A 402 -1.44 31.13 9.66
C PHE A 402 -0.12 31.94 9.70
N GLY A 403 0.81 31.71 8.77
CA GLY A 403 2.06 32.47 8.67
C GLY A 403 3.04 32.28 9.84
N LEU A 404 3.06 31.10 10.47
CA LEU A 404 3.97 30.84 11.61
C LEU A 404 5.46 30.93 11.23
N TYR A 405 5.80 30.79 9.95
CA TYR A 405 7.18 30.81 9.46
C TYR A 405 7.63 32.17 8.91
N ASP A 406 6.73 33.14 8.75
CA ASP A 406 7.03 34.43 8.12
C ASP A 406 7.68 35.45 9.08
N ARG A 407 7.96 35.06 10.33
CA ARG A 407 8.42 35.97 11.40
C ARG A 407 9.91 36.33 11.41
N GLU A 408 10.72 35.81 10.48
CA GLU A 408 12.16 36.09 10.44
C GLU A 408 12.55 37.24 9.47
N GLY A 409 11.67 37.67 8.56
CA GLY A 409 11.97 38.72 7.57
C GLY A 409 11.83 40.16 8.07
N ASP A 410 10.95 40.43 9.04
CA ASP A 410 10.65 41.80 9.48
C ASP A 410 11.66 42.38 10.49
N LYS A 411 12.52 41.55 11.09
CA LYS A 411 13.51 42.02 12.07
C LYS A 411 14.77 42.63 11.45
N GLU A 412 15.12 42.26 10.22
CA GLU A 412 16.25 42.88 9.51
C GLU A 412 15.89 44.22 8.84
N GLY A 413 14.60 44.50 8.63
CA GLY A 413 14.12 45.79 8.11
C GLY A 413 14.14 46.92 9.16
N LEU A 414 13.85 46.59 10.43
CA LEU A 414 13.81 47.55 11.54
C LEU A 414 15.19 47.87 12.13
N LEU A 415 16.19 46.99 11.99
CA LEU A 415 17.57 47.22 12.44
C LEU A 415 18.45 47.93 11.40
N LYS A 416 17.91 48.26 10.22
CA LYS A 416 18.58 49.07 9.19
C LYS A 416 18.01 50.50 9.09
N SER A 417 17.07 50.86 9.95
CA SER A 417 16.43 52.18 10.02
C SER A 417 16.75 52.97 11.29
N GLU A 418 17.65 52.47 12.14
CA GLU A 418 18.34 53.22 13.20
C GLU A 418 19.82 53.36 12.80
#